data_AF-A0A721CTT2-F1
#
_entry.id   AF-A0A721CTT2-F1
#
_cell.length_a   1.000
_cell.length_b   1.000
_cell.length_c   1.000
_cell.angle_alpha   90.00
_cell.angle_beta   90.00
_cell.angle_gamma   90.00
#
_symmetry.space_group_name_H-M   'P 1'
#
loop_
_entity.id
_entity.type
_entity.pdbx_description
1 polymer ?
#
loop_
_entity_poly.entity_id
_entity_poly.type
_entity_poly.pdbx_seq_one_letter_code
_entity_poly.pdbx_strand_id
1 'polypeptide(L)' 'RNVMIYFDKTTQEDILRRFVPLLKPDGLLFAGHSENFSNLVREFSLRGQTVYALSKDKA' A
#
# COMPACT_ATOMS: atom_id res chain seq x y z
N ARG A 1 3.23 -2.92 9.13
CA ARG A 1 4.49 -3.64 8.81
C ARG A 1 4.43 -5.02 9.44
N ASN A 2 4.77 -6.08 8.69
CA ASN A 2 4.86 -7.48 9.14
C ASN A 2 3.54 -8.09 9.66
N VAL A 3 2.40 -7.57 9.20
CA VAL A 3 1.06 -8.04 9.59
C VAL A 3 0.28 -8.53 8.37
N MET A 4 0.51 -7.94 7.19
CA MET A 4 -0.20 -8.30 5.97
C MET A 4 0.11 -9.73 5.53
N ILE A 5 1.26 -10.26 5.94
CA ILE A 5 1.69 -11.65 5.71
C ILE A 5 0.77 -12.72 6.29
N TYR A 6 -0.13 -12.37 7.22
CA TYR A 6 -1.10 -13.31 7.81
C TYR A 6 -2.43 -13.37 7.05
N PHE A 7 -2.61 -12.54 6.03
CA PHE A 7 -3.84 -12.45 5.26
C PHE A 7 -3.66 -12.98 3.84
N ASP A 8 -4.73 -13.50 3.24
CA ASP A 8 -4.74 -13.80 1.81
C ASP A 8 -4.67 -12.52 0.95
N LYS A 9 -4.39 -12.69 -0.35
CA LYS A 9 -4.21 -11.54 -1.27
C LYS A 9 -5.46 -10.66 -1.36
N THR A 10 -6.66 -11.25 -1.35
CA THR A 10 -7.91 -10.51 -1.44
C THR A 10 -8.12 -9.63 -0.21
N THR A 11 -7.88 -10.18 0.98
CA THR A 11 -7.94 -9.46 2.26
C THR A 11 -6.87 -8.37 2.33
N GLN A 12 -5.65 -8.66 1.84
CA GLN A 12 -4.60 -7.64 1.76
C GLN A 12 -5.01 -6.46 0.87
N GLU A 13 -5.58 -6.73 -0.31
CA GLU A 13 -6.07 -5.71 -1.24
C GLU A 13 -7.20 -4.86 -0.63
N ASP A 14 -8.16 -5.49 0.04
CA ASP A 14 -9.27 -4.80 0.70
C ASP A 14 -8.81 -3.89 1.83
N ILE A 15 -7.85 -4.34 2.65
CA ILE A 15 -7.24 -3.52 3.70
C ILE A 15 -6.53 -2.30 3.09
N LEU A 16 -5.73 -2.52 2.03
CA LEU A 16 -5.01 -1.43 1.36
C LEU A 16 -5.95 -0.41 0.74
N ARG A 17 -7.05 -0.85 0.10
CA ARG A 17 -8.09 0.06 -0.43
C ARG A 17 -8.72 0.91 0.65
N ARG A 18 -8.94 0.36 1.85
CA ARG A 18 -9.46 1.11 3.01
C ARG A 18 -8.47 2.13 3.54
N PHE A 19 -7.15 1.94 3.32
CA PHE A 19 -6.14 2.94 3.68
C PHE A 19 -6.06 4.12 2.71
N VAL A 20 -6.45 3.97 1.44
CA VAL A 20 -6.42 5.05 0.44
C VAL A 20 -7.10 6.34 0.93
N PRO A 21 -8.36 6.33 1.41
CA PRO A 21 -9.01 7.55 1.89
C PRO A 21 -8.49 8.05 3.24
N LEU A 22 -7.72 7.24 3.98
CA LEU A 22 -7.17 7.60 5.29
C LEU A 22 -5.81 8.30 5.19
N LEU A 23 -5.18 8.24 4.02
CA LEU A 23 -3.90 8.88 3.76
C LEU A 23 -4.10 10.32 3.27
N LYS A 24 -3.29 11.23 3.82
CA LYS A 24 -3.16 12.59 3.29
C LYS A 24 -2.55 12.53 1.87
N PRO A 25 -2.73 13.58 1.04
CA PRO A 25 -2.24 13.60 -0.35
C PRO A 25 -0.76 13.23 -0.56
N ASP A 26 0.13 13.57 0.38
CA ASP A 26 1.55 13.16 0.35
C ASP A 26 1.92 12.23 1.53
N GLY A 27 0.94 11.52 2.06
CA GLY A 27 1.12 10.54 3.12
C GLY A 27 1.92 9.32 2.65
N LEU A 28 2.67 8.72 3.58
CA LEU A 28 3.49 7.54 3.34
C LEU A 28 2.92 6.31 4.06
N LEU A 29 2.94 5.18 3.37
CA LEU A 29 2.62 3.87 3.93
C LEU A 29 3.91 3.03 4.01
N PHE A 30 4.27 2.61 5.21
CA PHE A 30 5.43 1.77 5.45
C PHE A 30 5.02 0.31 5.57
N ALA A 31 5.57 -0.53 4.69
CA ALA A 31 5.39 -1.98 4.71
C ALA A 31 6.59 -2.68 5.40
N GLY A 32 6.40 -3.95 5.75
CA GLY A 32 7.45 -4.84 6.23
C GLY A 32 8.32 -5.36 5.08
N HIS A 33 9.47 -5.93 5.41
CA HIS A 33 10.48 -6.37 4.43
C HIS A 33 9.97 -7.41 3.42
N SER A 34 8.96 -8.21 3.77
CA SER A 34 8.36 -9.24 2.91
C SER A 34 7.00 -8.83 2.34
N GLU A 35 6.60 -7.56 2.50
CA GLU A 35 5.30 -7.04 2.08
C GLU A 35 5.47 -6.16 0.82
N ASN A 36 5.14 -6.70 -0.36
CA ASN A 36 5.18 -5.97 -1.62
C ASN A 36 3.76 -5.70 -2.15
N PHE A 37 3.35 -4.43 -2.15
CA PHE A 37 2.00 -3.99 -2.52
C PHE A 37 1.86 -3.44 -3.94
N SER A 38 2.97 -3.27 -4.68
CA SER A 38 2.96 -2.64 -6.00
C SER A 38 2.06 -3.37 -7.01
N ASN A 39 1.87 -4.68 -6.81
CA ASN A 39 1.05 -5.53 -7.69
C ASN A 39 -0.38 -5.77 -7.17
N LEU A 40 -0.70 -5.31 -5.95
CA LEU A 40 -1.99 -5.53 -5.31
C LEU A 40 -2.94 -4.35 -5.51
N VAL A 41 -2.43 -3.11 -5.44
CA VAL A 41 -3.25 -1.90 -5.50
C VAL A 41 -2.53 -0.82 -6.30
N ARG A 42 -3.13 -0.38 -7.43
CA ARG A 42 -2.53 0.61 -8.35
C ARG A 42 -2.49 2.02 -7.75
N GLU A 43 -3.31 2.28 -6.74
CA GLU A 43 -3.34 3.52 -5.98
C GLU A 43 -2.07 3.76 -5.17
N PHE A 44 -1.20 2.76 -4.98
CA PHE A 44 0.08 2.92 -4.29
C PHE A 44 1.27 2.80 -5.25
N SER A 45 2.19 3.75 -5.14
CA SER A 45 3.47 3.73 -5.86
C SER A 45 4.63 3.58 -4.89
N LEU A 46 5.57 2.69 -5.21
CA LEU A 46 6.81 2.51 -4.43
C LEU A 46 7.70 3.77 -4.54
N ARG A 47 8.17 4.27 -3.39
CA ARG A 47 9.06 5.44 -3.28
C ARG A 47 10.43 5.13 -2.69
N GLY A 48 10.60 3.96 -2.08
CA GLY A 48 11.85 3.53 -1.44
C GLY A 48 11.70 2.16 -0.80
N GLN A 49 12.62 1.77 0.09
CA GLN A 49 12.62 0.47 0.75
C GLN A 49 11.30 0.19 1.48
N THR A 50 10.39 -0.52 0.80
CA THR A 50 9.04 -0.86 1.26
C THR A 50 8.24 0.36 1.75
N VAL A 51 8.48 1.53 1.15
CA VAL A 51 7.75 2.78 1.40
C VAL A 51 6.91 3.11 0.18
N TYR A 52 5.62 3.35 0.41
CA TYR A 52 4.63 3.63 -0.63
C TYR A 52 4.02 5.01 -0.40
N ALA A 53 3.64 5.67 -1.48
CA ALA A 53 2.80 6.87 -1.47
C ALA A 53 1.59 6.65 -2.38
N LEU A 54 0.55 7.46 -2.22
CA LEU A 54 -0.55 7.47 -3.20
C LEU A 54 -0.01 7.84 -4.59
N SER A 55 -0.41 7.07 -5.60
CA SER A 55 -0.07 7.35 -6.99
C SER A 55 -0.72 8.65 -7.41
N LYS A 56 0.06 9.54 -8.04
CA LYS A 56 -0.44 10.80 -8.62
C LYS A 56 -1.07 10.57 -10.01
N ASP A 57 -1.01 9.35 -10.55
CA ASP A 57 -1.52 9.01 -11.89
C ASP A 57 -3.05 8.78 -11.93
N LYS A 58 -3.81 9.56 -11.17
CA LYS A 58 -5.24 9.78 -11.44
C LYS A 58 -5.43 11.24 -11.87
N ALA A 59 -5.22 11.48 -13.16
CA ALA A 59 -5.92 12.46 -13.96
C ALA A 59 -6.57 11.72 -15.12
#